data_AF-A0A916HIR0-F1
#
_entry.id   AF-A0A916HIR0-F1
#
_cell.length_a   1.000
_cell.length_b   1.000
_cell.length_c   1.000
_cell.angle_alpha   90.00
_cell.angle_beta   90.00
_cell.angle_gamma   90.00
#
_symmetry.space_group_name_H-M   'P 1'
#
loop_
_entity.id
_entity.type
_entity.pdbx_description
1 polymer ?
#
loop_
_entity_poly.entity_id
_entity_poly.type
_entity_poly.pdbx_seq_one_letter_code
_entity_poly.pdbx_strand_id
1 'polypeptide(L)'
;AQLDKIEEGELDWVDVLGNFYAMFVDELALAEQKIEKIKGRAACDEKGVPVECPICAAGMVERYSKNGKFFGCSRFPECKGTMPLDKRGKILRIKKEDIECPLCGKELVVRMSRRGPFLGCSTFPACRGTRSLDSEKSLKQLEAEVEFAGLTCDQCGKPMQMKYFRGRPFIGCIGYPDCKTTYNPPKAREALDAGTLKQDPAAVAAAKEKYERIKLEREEEKKKQKEEGGEQYEDADAPEEEAA
;
A
#
# COMPACT_ATOMS: atom_id res chain seq x y z
N ALA A 1 40.41 -17.57 15.07
CA ALA A 1 39.77 -16.43 15.76
C ALA A 1 39.90 -16.61 17.28
N GLN A 2 39.73 -15.58 18.12
CA GLN A 2 39.76 -15.76 19.59
C GLN A 2 38.66 -16.71 20.08
N LEU A 3 37.55 -16.80 19.33
CA LEU A 3 36.43 -17.69 19.61
C LEU A 3 36.78 -19.17 19.37
N ASP A 4 37.51 -19.48 18.29
CA ASP A 4 37.94 -20.86 17.99
C ASP A 4 38.87 -21.43 19.09
N LYS A 5 39.72 -20.58 19.68
CA LYS A 5 40.62 -20.98 20.77
C LYS A 5 39.91 -21.24 22.10
N ILE A 6 38.74 -20.63 22.31
CA ILE A 6 37.87 -20.93 23.45
C ILE A 6 37.17 -22.27 23.21
N GLU A 7 36.75 -22.55 21.97
CA GLU A 7 36.16 -23.83 21.59
C GLU A 7 37.15 -25.00 21.77
N GLU A 8 38.43 -24.76 21.46
CA GLU A 8 39.52 -25.71 21.68
C GLU A 8 39.96 -25.82 23.17
N GLY A 9 39.46 -24.95 24.04
CA GLY A 9 39.77 -24.94 25.48
C GLY A 9 41.12 -24.31 25.86
N GLU A 10 41.79 -23.65 24.92
CA GLU A 10 43.09 -23.01 25.12
C GLU A 10 43.01 -21.68 25.88
N LEU A 11 41.86 -21.01 25.84
CA LEU A 11 41.62 -19.69 26.46
C LEU A 11 40.35 -19.68 27.29
N ASP A 12 40.38 -18.99 28.42
CA ASP A 12 39.18 -18.74 29.21
C ASP A 12 38.34 -17.61 28.59
N TRP A 13 37.05 -17.87 28.47
CA TRP A 13 36.10 -16.96 27.82
C TRP A 13 35.87 -15.68 28.64
N VAL A 14 35.99 -15.77 29.97
CA VAL A 14 35.82 -14.63 30.88
C VAL A 14 36.90 -13.58 30.64
N ASP A 15 38.15 -14.02 30.47
CA ASP A 15 39.29 -13.14 30.21
C ASP A 15 39.19 -12.45 28.84
N VAL A 16 38.73 -13.18 27.82
CA VAL A 16 38.53 -12.62 26.48
C VAL A 16 37.43 -11.55 26.48
N LEU A 17 36.31 -11.82 27.16
CA LEU A 17 35.23 -10.83 27.30
C LEU A 17 35.66 -9.63 28.14
N GLY A 18 36.38 -9.84 29.25
CA GLY A 18 36.87 -8.76 30.10
C GLY A 18 37.75 -7.77 29.34
N ASN A 19 38.69 -8.29 28.54
CA ASN A 19 39.56 -7.48 27.70
C ASN A 19 38.80 -6.74 26.60
N PHE A 20 37.83 -7.41 25.95
CA PHE A 20 37.00 -6.77 24.93
C PHE A 20 36.17 -5.62 25.51
N TYR A 21 35.49 -5.86 26.64
CA TYR A 21 34.66 -4.84 27.28
C TYR A 21 35.49 -3.65 27.77
N ALA A 22 36.70 -3.88 28.30
CA ALA A 22 37.58 -2.80 28.71
C ALA A 22 37.90 -1.84 27.55
N MET A 23 38.29 -2.39 26.39
CA MET A 23 38.55 -1.58 25.20
C MET A 23 37.28 -0.93 24.64
N PHE A 24 36.17 -1.66 24.64
CA PHE A 24 34.89 -1.19 24.10
C PHE A 24 34.29 -0.03 24.90
N VAL A 25 34.47 -0.02 26.22
CA VAL A 25 33.96 1.08 27.08
C VAL A 25 34.65 2.40 26.74
N ASP A 26 35.96 2.37 26.52
CA ASP A 26 36.71 3.57 26.12
C ASP A 26 36.30 4.06 24.73
N GLU A 27 36.12 3.14 23.77
CA GLU A 27 35.60 3.46 22.44
C GLU A 27 34.19 4.05 22.48
N LEU A 28 33.31 3.49 23.32
CA LEU A 28 31.94 3.97 23.50
C LEU A 28 31.94 5.38 24.09
N ALA A 29 32.76 5.65 25.10
CA ALA A 29 32.89 6.98 25.71
C ALA A 29 33.37 8.03 24.71
N LEU A 30 34.34 7.68 23.85
CA LEU A 30 34.79 8.54 22.76
C LEU A 30 33.70 8.76 21.71
N ALA A 31 32.92 7.73 21.39
CA ALA A 31 31.82 7.82 20.44
C ALA A 31 30.71 8.75 20.97
N GLU A 32 30.31 8.62 22.23
CA GLU A 32 29.29 9.49 22.84
C GLU A 32 29.66 10.97 22.79
N GLN A 33 30.95 11.29 22.94
CA GLN A 33 31.45 12.67 22.83
C GLN A 33 31.50 13.17 21.38
N LYS A 34 31.84 12.30 20.42
CA LYS A 34 31.99 12.65 19.00
C LYS A 34 30.67 12.65 18.22
N ILE A 35 29.65 11.93 18.69
CA ILE A 35 28.36 11.89 18.02
C ILE A 35 27.64 13.23 18.22
N GLU A 36 27.75 14.10 17.24
CA GLU A 36 26.91 15.29 17.15
C GLU A 36 25.44 14.86 17.14
N LYS A 37 24.63 15.45 18.03
CA LYS A 37 23.18 15.26 18.00
C LYS A 37 22.67 15.79 16.68
N ILE A 38 22.40 14.90 15.72
CA ILE A 38 21.75 15.24 14.46
C ILE A 38 20.37 15.79 14.81
N LYS A 39 20.28 17.11 14.97
CA LYS A 39 19.00 17.82 14.93
C LYS A 39 18.51 17.57 13.51
N GLY A 40 17.46 16.75 13.36
CA GLY A 40 16.95 16.36 12.05
C GLY A 40 16.74 17.59 11.16
N ARG A 41 16.90 17.41 9.85
CA ARG A 41 16.70 18.51 8.90
C ARG A 41 15.27 19.02 9.00
N ALA A 42 15.07 20.32 8.82
CA ALA A 42 13.74 20.89 8.73
C ALA A 42 12.93 20.14 7.65
N ALA A 43 11.71 19.74 7.96
CA ALA A 43 10.84 19.07 7.01
C ALA A 43 10.30 20.10 6.03
N CYS A 44 10.74 20.01 4.78
CA CYS A 44 10.23 20.80 3.68
C CYS A 44 9.45 19.92 2.70
N ASP A 45 8.36 20.45 2.15
CA ASP A 45 7.65 19.87 1.01
C ASP A 45 8.51 19.91 -0.27
N GLU A 46 8.04 19.25 -1.34
CA GLU A 46 8.68 19.29 -2.68
C GLU A 46 8.94 20.72 -3.20
N LYS A 47 8.16 21.71 -2.71
CA LYS A 47 8.29 23.14 -3.06
C LYS A 47 9.18 23.93 -2.09
N GLY A 48 9.89 23.27 -1.18
CA GLY A 48 10.71 23.92 -0.15
C GLY A 48 9.92 24.58 0.98
N VAL A 49 8.59 24.38 1.04
CA VAL A 49 7.72 24.98 2.06
C VAL A 49 7.82 24.19 3.37
N PRO A 50 8.03 24.84 4.53
CA PRO A 50 8.09 24.17 5.81
C PRO A 50 6.74 23.55 6.17
N VAL A 51 6.76 22.28 6.58
CA VAL A 51 5.54 21.52 6.89
C VAL A 51 5.16 21.73 8.35
N GLU A 52 3.92 22.12 8.58
CA GLU A 52 3.36 22.34 9.91
C GLU A 52 2.75 21.06 10.50
N CYS A 53 2.84 20.91 11.81
CA CYS A 53 2.27 19.78 12.53
C CYS A 53 0.73 19.90 12.61
N PRO A 54 -0.05 18.85 12.28
CA PRO A 54 -1.52 18.90 12.33
C PRO A 54 -2.10 19.03 13.75
N ILE A 55 -1.29 18.83 14.80
CA ILE A 55 -1.74 18.87 16.21
C ILE A 55 -1.45 20.23 16.85
N CYS A 56 -0.33 20.85 16.52
CA CYS A 56 0.17 22.04 17.25
C CYS A 56 0.67 23.16 16.34
N ALA A 57 0.55 23.01 15.02
CA ALA A 57 1.03 23.94 13.99
C ALA A 57 2.55 24.25 14.02
N ALA A 58 3.32 23.70 14.96
CA ALA A 58 4.76 23.86 14.98
C ALA A 58 5.42 23.17 13.76
N GLY A 59 6.56 23.68 13.32
CA GLY A 59 7.32 23.11 12.21
C GLY A 59 7.73 21.66 12.47
N MET A 60 7.79 20.86 11.40
CA MET A 60 8.18 19.47 11.44
C MET A 60 9.66 19.26 11.05
N VAL A 61 10.19 18.10 11.42
CA VAL A 61 11.59 17.70 11.27
C VAL A 61 11.65 16.30 10.65
N GLU A 62 12.54 16.09 9.68
CA GLU A 62 12.80 14.77 9.10
C GLU A 62 13.52 13.87 10.09
N ARG A 63 12.91 12.72 10.41
CA ARG A 63 13.45 11.68 11.30
C ARG A 63 13.44 10.32 10.61
N TYR A 64 14.26 9.40 11.11
CA TYR A 64 14.42 8.06 10.55
C TYR A 64 13.92 7.02 11.56
N SER A 65 13.15 6.04 11.07
CA SER A 65 12.70 4.87 11.82
C SER A 65 13.05 3.58 11.08
N LYS A 66 12.81 2.42 11.71
CA LYS A 66 12.87 1.11 11.04
C LYS A 66 11.99 1.02 9.79
N ASN A 67 10.90 1.79 9.74
CA ASN A 67 9.95 1.81 8.63
C ASN A 67 10.28 2.88 7.57
N GLY A 68 11.39 3.60 7.71
CA GLY A 68 11.83 4.65 6.79
C GLY A 68 11.78 6.07 7.39
N LYS A 69 11.94 7.05 6.50
CA LYS A 69 11.87 8.49 6.79
C LYS A 69 10.45 8.91 7.13
N PHE A 70 10.29 9.81 8.09
CA PHE A 70 9.00 10.40 8.45
C PHE A 70 9.20 11.82 8.99
N PHE A 71 8.15 12.64 8.94
CA PHE A 71 8.16 13.95 9.59
C PHE A 71 7.66 13.82 11.02
N GLY A 72 8.45 14.30 11.98
CA GLY A 72 8.10 14.40 13.39
C GLY A 72 8.02 15.87 13.83
N CYS A 73 7.15 16.18 14.79
CA CYS A 73 7.08 17.53 15.34
C CYS A 73 8.43 17.97 15.95
N SER A 74 8.84 19.21 15.71
CA SER A 74 10.02 19.83 16.35
C SER A 74 9.92 19.85 17.88
N ARG A 75 8.70 19.97 18.42
CA ARG A 75 8.39 20.10 19.85
C ARG A 75 8.28 18.75 20.58
N PHE A 76 8.86 17.68 20.04
CA PHE A 76 8.95 16.40 20.75
C PHE A 76 9.88 16.55 21.98
N PRO A 77 9.51 16.11 23.19
CA PRO A 77 8.47 15.13 23.54
C PRO A 77 7.06 15.68 23.86
N GLU A 78 6.87 16.99 23.89
CA GLU A 78 5.59 17.62 24.27
C GLU A 78 4.49 17.36 23.24
N CYS A 79 4.84 17.33 21.95
CA CYS A 79 3.93 16.95 20.87
C CYS A 79 4.40 15.66 20.17
N LYS A 80 3.52 14.65 20.13
CA LYS A 80 3.76 13.35 19.45
C LYS A 80 3.22 13.32 18.01
N GLY A 81 3.05 14.48 17.38
CA GLY A 81 2.59 14.57 15.99
C GLY A 81 3.61 13.98 15.02
N THR A 82 3.15 13.05 14.17
CA THR A 82 3.96 12.41 13.13
C THR A 82 3.20 12.38 11.81
N MET A 83 3.91 12.60 10.71
CA MET A 83 3.36 12.49 9.37
C MET A 83 4.19 11.47 8.57
N PRO A 84 3.57 10.37 8.10
CA PRO A 84 4.28 9.37 7.33
C PRO A 84 4.59 9.90 5.93
N LEU A 85 5.76 9.52 5.41
CA LEU A 85 6.16 9.79 4.04
C LEU A 85 6.09 8.52 3.21
N ASP A 86 5.87 8.68 1.90
CA ASP A 86 6.03 7.59 0.94
C ASP A 86 7.50 7.16 0.78
N LYS A 87 7.72 5.99 0.15
CA LYS A 87 9.07 5.53 -0.24
C LYS A 87 9.84 6.54 -1.10
N ARG A 88 9.14 7.44 -1.78
CA ARG A 88 9.71 8.53 -2.62
C ARG A 88 9.86 9.86 -1.87
N GLY A 89 9.60 9.90 -0.56
CA GLY A 89 9.69 11.13 0.25
C GLY A 89 8.53 12.10 0.09
N LYS A 90 7.43 11.69 -0.57
CA LYS A 90 6.24 12.53 -0.75
C LYS A 90 5.39 12.53 0.51
N ILE A 91 4.84 13.70 0.87
CA ILE A 91 3.76 13.76 1.83
C ILE A 91 2.53 13.10 1.22
N LEU A 92 2.05 12.05 1.88
CA LEU A 92 0.76 11.48 1.61
C LEU A 92 -0.31 12.46 2.12
N ARG A 93 -0.68 13.43 1.28
CA ARG A 93 -1.90 14.21 1.49
C ARG A 93 -3.05 13.26 1.27
N ILE A 94 -3.66 12.81 2.37
CA ILE A 94 -4.80 11.92 2.36
C ILE A 94 -5.93 12.65 1.62
N LYS A 95 -6.18 12.29 0.36
CA LYS A 95 -7.44 12.63 -0.29
C LYS A 95 -8.52 11.93 0.52
N LYS A 96 -9.34 12.71 1.23
CA LYS A 96 -10.53 12.17 1.88
C LYS A 96 -11.47 11.82 0.75
N GLU A 97 -11.67 10.53 0.52
CA GLU A 97 -12.80 10.07 -0.27
C GLU A 97 -13.97 9.94 0.71
N ASP A 98 -15.11 10.54 0.39
CA ASP A 98 -16.34 10.50 1.21
C ASP A 98 -16.98 9.11 1.13
N ILE A 99 -16.22 8.08 1.50
CA ILE A 99 -16.68 6.69 1.53
C ILE A 99 -16.96 6.34 3.00
N GLU A 100 -18.22 6.01 3.27
CA GLU A 100 -18.66 5.57 4.59
C GLU A 100 -18.17 4.15 4.90
N CYS A 101 -17.85 3.93 6.18
CA CYS A 101 -17.43 2.63 6.67
C CYS A 101 -18.62 1.67 6.80
N PRO A 102 -18.52 0.42 6.30
CA PRO A 102 -19.61 -0.56 6.37
C PRO A 102 -19.97 -1.03 7.79
N LEU A 103 -19.12 -0.75 8.80
CA LEU A 103 -19.36 -1.15 10.20
C LEU A 103 -19.84 0.00 11.07
N CYS A 104 -19.26 1.19 10.89
CA CYS A 104 -19.45 2.34 11.78
C CYS A 104 -20.30 3.45 11.13
N GLY A 105 -20.50 3.43 9.81
CA GLY A 105 -21.13 4.53 9.05
C GLY A 105 -20.31 5.82 8.97
N LYS A 106 -19.18 5.89 9.69
CA LYS A 106 -18.29 7.06 9.71
C LYS A 106 -17.34 7.04 8.52
N GLU A 107 -16.79 8.21 8.22
CA GLU A 107 -15.81 8.42 7.15
C GLU A 107 -14.62 7.46 7.24
N LEU A 108 -14.21 6.95 6.09
CA LEU A 108 -12.96 6.22 5.91
C LEU A 108 -11.82 7.17 5.55
N VAL A 109 -10.63 6.89 6.08
CA VAL A 109 -9.41 7.65 5.85
C VAL A 109 -8.38 6.74 5.19
N VAL A 110 -7.66 7.27 4.19
CA VAL A 110 -6.53 6.59 3.55
C VAL A 110 -5.41 6.38 4.58
N ARG A 111 -5.06 5.12 4.84
CA ARG A 111 -3.96 4.71 5.72
C ARG A 111 -2.99 3.82 4.95
N MET A 112 -1.73 3.80 5.39
CA MET A 112 -0.70 2.97 4.79
C MET A 112 -0.49 1.67 5.56
N SER A 113 -0.40 0.56 4.82
CA SER A 113 0.05 -0.74 5.34
C SER A 113 1.30 -1.21 4.60
N ARG A 114 1.93 -2.28 5.10
CA ARG A 114 3.01 -2.98 4.37
C ARG A 114 2.57 -3.45 2.97
N ARG A 115 1.27 -3.71 2.77
CA ARG A 115 0.69 -4.17 1.49
C ARG A 115 0.29 -3.04 0.55
N GLY A 116 0.40 -1.79 0.98
CA GLY A 116 -0.06 -0.62 0.23
C GLY A 116 -1.09 0.21 0.99
N PRO A 117 -1.59 1.28 0.37
CA PRO A 117 -2.59 2.17 0.96
C PRO A 117 -3.95 1.46 1.01
N PHE A 118 -4.76 1.74 2.04
CA PHE A 118 -6.11 1.19 2.23
C PHE A 118 -7.02 2.21 2.93
N LEU A 119 -8.33 2.05 2.82
CA LEU A 119 -9.33 2.87 3.53
C LEU A 119 -9.61 2.26 4.91
N GLY A 120 -9.47 3.03 5.99
CA GLY A 120 -9.79 2.59 7.36
C GLY A 120 -10.72 3.55 8.10
N CYS A 121 -11.62 3.06 8.96
CA CYS A 121 -12.56 3.92 9.74
C CYS A 121 -11.75 4.97 10.53
N SER A 122 -12.19 6.23 10.47
CA SER A 122 -11.62 7.36 11.20
C SER A 122 -11.51 7.08 12.71
N THR A 123 -12.43 6.28 13.26
CA THR A 123 -12.54 5.97 14.70
C THR A 123 -11.69 4.76 15.13
N PHE A 124 -10.65 4.37 14.39
CA PHE A 124 -9.70 3.36 14.86
C PHE A 124 -8.98 3.85 16.14
N PRO A 125 -8.87 3.06 17.24
CA PRO A 125 -9.00 1.61 17.34
C PRO A 125 -10.39 1.06 17.69
N ALA A 126 -11.37 1.92 17.97
CA ALA A 126 -12.71 1.50 18.37
C ALA A 126 -13.48 0.79 17.24
N CYS A 127 -13.23 1.16 15.97
CA CYS A 127 -13.75 0.45 14.81
C CYS A 127 -12.58 -0.03 13.92
N ARG A 128 -12.61 -1.31 13.54
CA ARG A 128 -11.62 -1.95 12.65
C ARG A 128 -12.12 -2.13 11.21
N GLY A 129 -13.14 -1.37 10.80
CA GLY A 129 -13.65 -1.41 9.44
C GLY A 129 -12.61 -0.94 8.44
N THR A 130 -12.36 -1.75 7.43
CA THR A 130 -11.42 -1.47 6.33
C THR A 130 -12.08 -1.71 4.98
N ARG A 131 -11.65 -0.95 3.97
CA ARG A 131 -11.93 -1.16 2.55
C ARG A 131 -10.63 -1.07 1.76
N SER A 132 -10.56 -1.79 0.64
CA SER A 132 -9.48 -1.57 -0.34
C SER A 132 -9.67 -0.20 -0.99
N LEU A 133 -8.57 0.50 -1.26
CA LEU A 133 -8.58 1.69 -2.11
C LEU A 133 -8.81 1.35 -3.58
N ASP A 134 -8.54 0.10 -3.95
CA ASP A 134 -9.01 -0.47 -5.20
C ASP A 134 -10.53 -0.66 -5.09
N SER A 135 -11.28 0.45 -5.13
CA SER A 135 -12.70 0.46 -5.53
C SER A 135 -12.84 0.17 -7.03
N GLU A 136 -11.73 0.23 -7.75
CA GLU A 136 -11.66 0.03 -9.16
C GLU A 136 -10.95 -1.28 -9.48
N LYS A 137 -11.73 -2.36 -9.57
CA LYS A 137 -11.26 -3.60 -10.20
C LYS A 137 -10.59 -3.23 -11.52
N SER A 138 -9.34 -3.64 -11.73
CA SER A 138 -8.66 -3.41 -13.00
C SER A 138 -9.56 -3.90 -14.16
N LEU A 139 -9.52 -3.27 -15.34
CA LEU A 139 -10.32 -3.72 -16.49
C LEU A 139 -10.17 -5.24 -16.72
N LYS A 140 -8.95 -5.77 -16.53
CA LYS A 140 -8.64 -7.21 -16.58
C LYS A 140 -9.42 -8.07 -15.57
N GLN A 141 -9.68 -7.56 -14.37
CA GLN A 141 -10.47 -8.26 -13.36
C GLN A 141 -11.97 -8.24 -13.70
N LEU A 142 -12.47 -7.12 -14.24
CA LEU A 142 -13.85 -7.04 -14.70
C LEU A 142 -14.09 -7.93 -15.93
N GLU A 143 -13.14 -7.97 -16.87
CA GLU A 143 -13.17 -8.89 -18.03
C GLU A 143 -13.27 -10.36 -17.58
N ALA A 144 -12.46 -10.76 -16.60
CA ALA A 144 -12.52 -12.10 -16.04
C ALA A 144 -13.86 -12.38 -15.35
N GLU A 145 -14.44 -11.42 -14.64
CA GLU A 145 -15.76 -11.56 -14.03
C GLU A 145 -16.88 -11.68 -15.07
N VAL A 146 -16.75 -10.97 -16.19
CA VAL A 146 -17.68 -11.07 -17.33
C VAL A 146 -17.61 -12.45 -17.98
N GLU A 147 -16.40 -12.97 -18.17
CA GLU A 147 -16.17 -14.26 -18.82
C GLU A 147 -16.77 -15.44 -18.02
N PHE A 148 -16.69 -15.37 -16.69
CA PHE A 148 -17.18 -16.43 -15.80
C PHE A 148 -18.49 -16.07 -15.08
N ALA A 149 -19.22 -15.06 -15.56
CA ALA A 149 -20.51 -14.69 -15.02
C ALA A 149 -21.56 -15.79 -15.25
N GLY A 150 -22.42 -16.02 -14.25
CA GLY A 150 -23.54 -16.97 -14.38
C GLY A 150 -23.14 -18.44 -14.43
N LEU A 151 -21.93 -18.79 -13.98
CA LEU A 151 -21.48 -20.18 -13.97
C LEU A 151 -22.24 -20.99 -12.91
N THR A 152 -22.74 -22.16 -13.29
CA THR A 152 -23.40 -23.10 -12.38
C THR A 152 -22.49 -24.29 -12.07
N CYS A 153 -22.49 -24.75 -10.83
CA CYS A 153 -21.68 -25.88 -10.40
C CYS A 153 -22.25 -27.20 -10.93
N ASP A 154 -21.39 -28.03 -11.50
CA ASP A 154 -21.64 -29.40 -11.95
C ASP A 154 -22.14 -30.34 -10.83
N GLN A 155 -21.59 -30.22 -9.62
CA GLN A 155 -21.89 -31.14 -8.51
C GLN A 155 -23.17 -30.79 -7.75
N CYS A 156 -23.54 -29.51 -7.69
CA CYS A 156 -24.64 -29.06 -6.82
C CYS A 156 -25.62 -28.08 -7.47
N GLY A 157 -25.40 -27.66 -8.71
CA GLY A 157 -26.25 -26.71 -9.44
C GLY A 157 -26.25 -25.28 -8.90
N LYS A 158 -25.60 -25.01 -7.76
CA LYS A 158 -25.50 -23.66 -7.19
C LYS A 158 -24.60 -22.76 -8.05
N PRO A 159 -24.83 -21.44 -8.05
CA PRO A 159 -23.98 -20.50 -8.77
C PRO A 159 -22.56 -20.49 -8.20
N MET A 160 -21.59 -20.27 -9.08
CA MET A 160 -20.18 -20.11 -8.75
C MET A 160 -19.75 -18.65 -8.91
N GLN A 161 -18.75 -18.24 -8.14
CA GLN A 161 -18.25 -16.87 -8.11
C GLN A 161 -16.73 -16.84 -8.22
N MET A 162 -16.21 -15.82 -8.91
CA MET A 162 -14.79 -15.53 -8.98
C MET A 162 -14.27 -14.97 -7.64
N LYS A 163 -13.22 -15.56 -7.11
CA LYS A 163 -12.53 -15.17 -5.88
C LYS A 163 -11.03 -15.09 -6.15
N TYR A 164 -10.28 -14.45 -5.24
CA TYR A 164 -8.84 -14.32 -5.32
C TYR A 164 -8.18 -14.89 -4.07
N PHE A 165 -7.21 -15.78 -4.25
CA PHE A 165 -6.39 -16.31 -3.17
C PHE A 165 -4.91 -16.04 -3.44
N ARG A 166 -4.24 -15.31 -2.54
CA ARG A 166 -2.84 -14.88 -2.70
C ARG A 166 -2.56 -14.24 -4.09
N GLY A 167 -3.51 -13.44 -4.58
CA GLY A 167 -3.44 -12.78 -5.88
C GLY A 167 -3.75 -13.67 -7.09
N ARG A 168 -4.03 -14.96 -6.90
CA ARG A 168 -4.44 -15.87 -7.98
C ARG A 168 -5.96 -15.98 -8.07
N PRO A 169 -6.57 -15.75 -9.24
CA PRO A 169 -8.01 -15.90 -9.44
C PRO A 169 -8.41 -17.39 -9.45
N PHE A 170 -9.54 -17.70 -8.81
CA PHE A 170 -10.18 -19.02 -8.87
C PHE A 170 -11.70 -18.87 -8.80
N ILE A 171 -12.44 -19.84 -9.32
CA ILE A 171 -13.90 -19.86 -9.33
C ILE A 171 -14.36 -20.87 -8.29
N GLY A 172 -15.15 -20.41 -7.31
CA GLY A 172 -15.62 -21.24 -6.20
C GLY A 172 -17.14 -21.27 -6.10
N CYS A 173 -17.69 -22.41 -5.69
CA CYS A 173 -19.12 -22.54 -5.43
C CYS A 173 -19.56 -21.62 -4.29
N ILE A 174 -20.73 -20.97 -4.43
CA ILE A 174 -21.34 -20.16 -3.34
C ILE A 174 -21.80 -21.06 -2.19
N GLY A 175 -22.12 -22.33 -2.47
CA GLY A 175 -22.52 -23.33 -1.47
C GLY A 175 -21.42 -23.81 -0.54
N TYR A 176 -20.29 -23.11 -0.41
CA TYR A 176 -19.27 -23.41 0.60
C TYR A 176 -19.83 -23.10 1.99
N PRO A 177 -19.71 -23.99 3.00
CA PRO A 177 -18.78 -25.14 3.07
C PRO A 177 -19.30 -26.48 2.53
N ASP A 178 -20.59 -26.60 2.19
CA ASP A 178 -21.23 -27.86 1.78
C ASP A 178 -20.72 -28.39 0.43
N CYS A 179 -20.40 -27.47 -0.49
CA CYS A 179 -19.77 -27.79 -1.77
C CYS A 179 -18.38 -27.14 -1.84
N LYS A 180 -17.34 -27.98 -1.94
CA LYS A 180 -15.93 -27.55 -2.01
C LYS A 180 -15.37 -27.48 -3.44
N THR A 181 -16.24 -27.58 -4.45
CA THR A 181 -15.82 -27.54 -5.85
C THR A 181 -15.24 -26.18 -6.20
N THR A 182 -14.05 -26.21 -6.81
CA THR A 182 -13.33 -25.03 -7.27
C THR A 182 -12.71 -25.29 -8.63
N TYR A 183 -12.74 -24.30 -9.51
CA TYR A 183 -12.07 -24.34 -10.81
C TYR A 183 -11.02 -23.23 -10.92
N ASN A 184 -9.94 -23.52 -11.63
CA ASN A 184 -9.01 -22.49 -12.11
C ASN A 184 -9.54 -21.92 -13.43
N PRO A 185 -9.27 -20.64 -13.78
CA PRO A 185 -9.80 -20.03 -15.01
C PRO A 185 -9.53 -20.81 -16.30
N PRO A 186 -8.31 -21.36 -16.56
CA PRO A 186 -8.07 -22.18 -17.75
C PRO A 186 -8.92 -23.46 -17.78
N LYS A 187 -8.99 -24.17 -16.65
CA LYS A 187 -9.82 -25.38 -16.51
C LYS A 187 -11.31 -25.08 -16.63
N ALA A 188 -11.74 -23.90 -16.20
CA ALA A 188 -13.13 -23.48 -16.35
C ALA A 188 -13.48 -23.25 -17.82
N ARG A 189 -12.58 -22.66 -18.62
CA ARG A 189 -12.76 -22.53 -20.09
C ARG A 189 -12.86 -23.89 -20.75
N GLU A 190 -11.93 -24.79 -20.47
CA GLU A 190 -11.97 -26.18 -20.98
C GLU A 190 -13.28 -26.89 -20.61
N ALA A 191 -13.77 -26.68 -19.38
CA ALA A 191 -15.00 -27.27 -18.90
C ALA A 191 -16.28 -26.65 -19.52
N LEU A 192 -16.22 -25.37 -19.93
CA LEU A 192 -17.28 -24.71 -20.71
C LEU A 192 -17.30 -25.22 -22.15
N ASP A 193 -16.13 -25.33 -22.78
CA ASP A 193 -15.98 -25.86 -24.13
C ASP A 193 -16.43 -27.33 -24.21
N ALA A 194 -16.14 -28.10 -23.16
CA ALA A 194 -16.61 -29.48 -23.01
C ALA A 194 -18.10 -29.61 -22.61
N GLY A 195 -18.80 -28.51 -22.31
CA GLY A 195 -20.21 -28.50 -21.89
C GLY A 195 -20.48 -29.08 -20.49
N THR A 196 -19.44 -29.33 -19.71
CA THR A 196 -19.55 -29.85 -18.33
C THR A 196 -20.03 -28.78 -17.34
N LEU A 197 -19.64 -27.52 -17.58
CA LEU A 197 -20.16 -26.37 -16.85
C LEU A 197 -21.17 -25.63 -17.72
N LYS A 198 -22.25 -25.16 -17.09
CA LYS A 198 -23.28 -24.36 -17.77
C LYS A 198 -23.19 -22.91 -17.31
N GLN A 199 -23.39 -22.01 -18.26
CA GLN A 199 -23.48 -20.58 -18.02
C GLN A 199 -24.86 -20.06 -18.37
N ASP A 200 -25.37 -19.18 -17.53
CA ASP A 200 -26.59 -18.43 -17.80
C ASP A 200 -26.27 -17.23 -18.71
N PRO A 201 -26.70 -17.21 -19.98
CA PRO A 201 -26.34 -16.16 -20.94
C PRO A 201 -26.87 -14.78 -20.53
N ALA A 202 -27.98 -14.74 -19.78
CA ALA A 202 -28.52 -13.50 -19.23
C ALA A 202 -27.57 -12.85 -18.20
N ALA A 203 -26.92 -13.65 -17.35
CA ALA A 203 -25.97 -13.15 -16.37
C ALA A 203 -24.67 -12.64 -17.04
N VAL A 204 -24.24 -13.32 -18.11
CA VAL A 204 -23.10 -12.87 -18.94
C VAL A 204 -23.43 -11.54 -19.63
N ALA A 205 -24.63 -11.39 -20.19
CA ALA A 205 -25.07 -10.14 -20.82
C ALA A 205 -25.10 -8.97 -19.82
N ALA A 206 -25.68 -9.19 -18.63
CA ALA A 206 -25.71 -8.18 -17.56
C ALA A 206 -24.30 -7.78 -17.10
N ALA A 207 -23.37 -8.75 -17.00
CA ALA A 207 -21.98 -8.46 -16.66
C ALA A 207 -21.27 -7.66 -17.76
N LYS A 208 -21.49 -7.99 -19.05
CA LYS A 208 -20.96 -7.24 -20.20
C LYS A 208 -21.43 -5.78 -20.21
N GLU A 209 -22.73 -5.56 -19.98
CA GLU A 209 -23.29 -4.21 -19.93
C GLU A 209 -22.65 -3.38 -18.80
N LYS A 210 -22.48 -3.99 -17.62
CA LYS A 210 -21.79 -3.36 -16.49
C LYS A 210 -20.32 -3.03 -16.82
N TYR A 211 -19.62 -3.91 -17.53
CA TYR A 211 -18.24 -3.67 -17.96
C TYR A 211 -18.13 -2.48 -18.91
N GLU A 212 -18.96 -2.43 -19.96
CA GLU A 212 -18.93 -1.34 -20.94
C GLU A 212 -19.24 0.01 -20.29
N ARG A 213 -20.19 0.05 -19.35
CA ARG A 213 -20.48 1.26 -18.57
C ARG A 213 -19.26 1.79 -17.81
N ILE A 214 -18.60 0.91 -17.06
CA ILE A 214 -17.39 1.27 -16.29
C ILE A 214 -16.24 1.68 -17.22
N LYS A 215 -16.13 1.02 -18.38
CA LYS A 215 -15.11 1.35 -19.38
C LYS A 215 -15.30 2.76 -19.94
N LEU A 216 -16.54 3.13 -20.27
CA LEU A 216 -16.87 4.48 -20.74
C LEU A 216 -16.61 5.54 -19.67
N GLU A 217 -17.04 5.31 -18.43
CA GLU A 217 -16.78 6.22 -17.29
C GLU A 217 -15.27 6.49 -17.14
N ARG A 218 -14.44 5.45 -17.21
CA ARG A 218 -12.97 5.57 -17.15
C ARG A 218 -12.35 6.29 -18.34
N GLU A 219 -12.91 6.13 -19.53
CA GLU A 219 -12.45 6.86 -20.72
C GLU A 219 -12.80 8.35 -20.62
N GLU A 220 -13.97 8.69 -20.07
CA GLU A 220 -14.38 10.07 -19.78
C GLU A 220 -13.52 10.72 -18.71
N GLU A 221 -13.24 10.04 -17.59
CA GLU A 221 -12.32 10.55 -16.56
C GLU A 221 -10.91 10.80 -17.10
N LYS A 222 -10.41 9.91 -17.96
CA LYS A 222 -9.11 10.12 -18.64
C LYS A 222 -9.14 11.31 -19.59
N LYS A 223 -10.26 11.58 -20.26
CA LYS A 223 -10.42 12.78 -21.11
C LYS A 223 -10.43 14.04 -20.24
N LYS A 224 -11.20 14.07 -19.15
CA LYS A 224 -11.22 15.18 -18.17
C LYS A 224 -9.83 15.45 -17.59
N GLN A 225 -9.11 14.41 -17.18
CA GLN A 225 -7.73 14.57 -16.67
C GLN A 225 -6.74 15.08 -17.72
N LYS A 226 -6.96 14.79 -19.01
CA LYS A 226 -6.15 15.35 -20.10
C LYS A 226 -6.50 16.82 -20.38
N GLU A 227 -7.77 17.19 -20.27
CA GLU A 227 -8.24 18.57 -20.43
C GLU A 227 -7.74 19.45 -19.26
N GLU A 228 -7.84 18.97 -18.02
CA GLU A 228 -7.33 19.66 -16.83
C GLU A 228 -5.78 19.66 -16.74
N GLY A 229 -5.12 18.69 -17.37
CA GLY A 229 -3.66 18.58 -17.42
C GLY A 229 -2.99 19.32 -18.59
N GLY A 230 -3.77 19.93 -19.49
CA GLY A 230 -3.28 20.62 -20.69
C GLY A 230 -2.90 22.09 -20.50
N GLU A 231 -3.16 22.69 -19.33
CA GLU A 231 -3.02 24.14 -19.11
C GLU A 231 -1.76 24.54 -18.30
N GLN A 232 -0.73 23.70 -18.32
CA GLN A 232 0.59 24.06 -17.79
C GLN A 232 1.68 23.47 -18.69
N TYR A 233 2.05 24.18 -19.75
CA TYR A 233 3.40 24.27 -20.36
C TYR A 233 3.28 25.06 -21.67
N GLU A 234 3.09 26.38 -21.57
CA GLU A 234 3.60 27.33 -22.55
C GLU A 234 4.42 28.37 -21.78
N ASP A 235 5.58 28.69 -22.34
CA ASP A 235 6.50 29.78 -22.02
C ASP A 235 7.41 29.67 -20.78
N ALA A 236 8.61 29.13 -21.00
CA ALA A 236 9.86 29.74 -20.54
C ALA A 236 11.10 29.13 -21.23
N ASP A 237 11.71 29.96 -22.08
CA ASP A 237 13.15 30.05 -22.36
C ASP A 237 13.84 28.93 -23.17
N ALA A 238 13.83 29.12 -24.49
CA ALA A 238 14.94 28.75 -25.36
C ALA A 238 16.12 29.70 -25.12
N PRO A 239 17.34 29.23 -24.80
CA PRO A 239 18.50 30.10 -24.79
C PRO A 239 18.96 30.36 -26.24
N GLU A 240 18.97 31.63 -26.62
CA GLU A 240 19.54 32.12 -27.88
C GLU A 240 21.06 31.83 -27.92
N GLU A 241 21.51 31.33 -29.07
CA GLU A 241 22.91 31.31 -29.49
C GLU A 241 23.47 32.73 -29.54
N GLU A 242 24.34 33.09 -28.58
CA GLU A 242 25.25 34.22 -28.77
C GLU A 242 26.54 33.72 -29.46
N ALA A 243 26.65 34.07 -30.73
CA ALA A 243 27.88 34.15 -31.47
C ALA A 243 28.64 35.43 -31.07
N ALA A 244 29.86 35.27 -30.54
CA ALA A 244 30.98 36.21 -30.65
C ALA A 244 32.29 35.54 -30.21
#